data_AF-A0A0F9PAH8-F1
#
_entry.id   AF-A0A0F9PAH8-F1
#
_cell.length_a   1.000
_cell.length_b   1.000
_cell.length_c   1.000
_cell.angle_alpha   90.00
_cell.angle_beta   90.00
_cell.angle_gamma   90.00
#
_symmetry.space_group_name_H-M   'P 1'
#
loop_
_entity.id
_entity.type
_entity.pdbx_description
1 polymer ?
#
loop_
_entity_poly.entity_id
_entity_poly.type
_entity_poly.pdbx_seq_one_letter_code
_entity_poly.pdbx_strand_id
1 'polypeptide(L)'
;MDTKPKCKTCGKPIKKAGRRTYCASCVVASSRRRTRLRAIKARGGACVVCGYDRSYWALAFHHIDPATKSFHISGNTRAWTKVKSEIQKCTLVCHNCHSEIHAGMVQLSAFDAATGKIKADVADATLPDDLEALGRICTAQTRASRRKGLSGRVSKARRSKAPRYDKICALETCAASFVTKRVGALYCSSECAHKNTRRTKRPSKEKLHRLVWKYPTSYIAKRLGVSDNAVGKWCRQYEIDKPPRGYWAKQRAAVERPRQDELQMLVWQLPIVHIADHFGVAESTVRGWCRDYDIDTPESGYWSGREYSTTV
;
A
#
# COMPACT_ATOMS: atom_id res chain seq x y z
N MET A 1 -28.02 3.27 31.34
CA MET A 1 -26.84 3.23 30.44
C MET A 1 -27.00 4.31 29.39
N ASP A 2 -26.24 5.41 29.50
CA ASP A 2 -26.36 6.53 28.55
C ASP A 2 -25.84 6.12 27.17
N THR A 3 -26.76 5.95 26.23
CA THR A 3 -26.41 5.63 24.85
C THR A 3 -25.74 6.85 24.22
N LYS A 4 -24.44 6.74 23.91
CA LYS A 4 -23.71 7.82 23.23
C LYS A 4 -24.42 8.18 21.91
N PRO A 5 -24.60 9.48 21.60
CA PRO A 5 -25.27 9.89 20.37
C PRO A 5 -24.52 9.37 19.14
N LYS A 6 -25.28 8.88 18.15
CA LYS A 6 -24.74 8.32 16.90
C LYS A 6 -24.65 9.39 15.81
N CYS A 7 -23.59 9.35 15.01
CA CYS A 7 -23.43 10.26 13.88
C CYS A 7 -24.46 10.00 12.77
N LYS A 8 -25.18 11.04 12.34
CA LYS A 8 -26.19 10.94 11.26
C LYS A 8 -25.65 10.52 9.88
N THR A 9 -24.34 10.61 9.64
CA THR A 9 -23.71 10.26 8.35
C THR A 9 -23.16 8.84 8.31
N CYS A 10 -22.52 8.36 9.39
CA CYS A 10 -21.83 7.07 9.40
C CYS A 10 -22.27 6.11 10.50
N GLY A 11 -23.24 6.51 11.36
CA GLY A 11 -23.77 5.68 12.44
C GLY A 11 -22.83 5.46 13.64
N LYS A 12 -21.56 5.87 13.55
CA LYS A 12 -20.56 5.68 14.62
C LYS A 12 -20.89 6.51 15.86
N PRO A 13 -20.59 6.02 17.09
CA PRO A 13 -20.79 6.76 18.32
C PRO A 13 -19.88 8.00 18.39
N ILE A 14 -20.41 9.11 18.87
CA ILE A 14 -19.66 10.37 19.01
C ILE A 14 -18.83 10.34 20.30
N LYS A 15 -17.51 10.49 20.17
CA LYS A 15 -16.56 10.30 21.28
C LYS A 15 -16.71 11.32 22.41
N LYS A 16 -17.05 12.58 22.12
CA LYS A 16 -17.26 13.65 23.11
C LYS A 16 -18.76 13.95 23.22
N ALA A 17 -19.35 13.61 24.38
CA ALA A 17 -20.74 13.90 24.70
C ALA A 17 -20.98 15.41 24.73
N GLY A 18 -22.05 15.86 24.07
CA GLY A 18 -22.45 17.24 23.86
C GLY A 18 -23.52 17.29 22.77
N ARG A 19 -24.00 18.48 22.37
CA ARG A 19 -25.06 18.64 21.35
C ARG A 19 -24.64 18.30 19.90
N ARG A 20 -23.57 17.53 19.70
CA ARG A 20 -23.02 17.22 18.36
C ARG A 20 -23.85 16.15 17.66
N THR A 21 -24.20 16.40 16.40
CA THR A 21 -24.98 15.49 15.52
C THR A 21 -24.11 14.68 14.54
N TYR A 22 -22.84 15.07 14.37
CA TYR A 22 -21.88 14.44 13.47
C TYR A 22 -20.54 14.15 14.18
N CYS A 23 -19.87 13.07 13.77
CA CYS A 23 -18.53 12.76 14.25
C CYS A 23 -17.47 13.66 13.56
N ALA A 24 -16.32 13.86 14.21
CA ALA A 24 -15.26 14.73 13.69
C ALA A 24 -14.78 14.33 12.29
N SER A 25 -14.69 13.03 12.00
CA SER A 25 -14.27 12.55 10.68
C SER A 25 -15.27 12.89 9.58
N CYS A 26 -16.58 12.73 9.82
CA CYS A 26 -17.62 13.11 8.86
C CYS A 26 -17.68 14.63 8.66
N VAL A 27 -17.45 15.43 9.71
CA VAL A 27 -17.36 16.90 9.60
C VAL A 27 -16.18 17.30 8.71
N VAL A 28 -15.00 16.72 8.95
CA VAL A 28 -13.80 16.97 8.14
C VAL A 28 -14.00 16.51 6.69
N ALA A 29 -14.58 15.32 6.48
CA ALA A 29 -14.87 14.81 5.14
C ALA A 29 -15.85 15.71 4.37
N SER A 30 -16.92 16.19 5.03
CA SER A 30 -17.87 17.14 4.44
C SER A 30 -17.22 18.48 4.11
N SER A 31 -16.36 19.00 4.99
CA SER A 31 -15.59 20.23 4.74
C SER A 31 -14.64 20.10 3.54
N ARG A 32 -13.90 18.99 3.46
CA ARG A 32 -13.01 18.69 2.32
C ARG A 32 -13.78 18.56 1.01
N ARG A 33 -14.93 17.86 1.03
CA ARG A 33 -15.82 17.72 -0.14
C ARG A 33 -16.32 19.07 -0.63
N ARG A 34 -16.81 19.93 0.28
CA ARG A 34 -17.26 21.30 -0.05
C ARG A 34 -16.14 22.12 -0.68
N THR A 35 -14.95 22.08 -0.09
CA THR A 35 -13.77 22.81 -0.59
C THR A 35 -13.36 22.32 -1.99
N ARG A 36 -13.32 21.00 -2.21
CA ARG A 36 -13.00 20.41 -3.52
C ARG A 36 -14.02 20.80 -4.59
N LEU A 37 -15.31 20.71 -4.30
CA LEU A 37 -16.36 21.12 -5.24
C LEU A 37 -16.27 22.62 -5.57
N ARG A 38 -15.98 23.46 -4.56
CA ARG A 38 -15.77 24.90 -4.76
C ARG A 38 -14.56 25.17 -5.66
N ALA A 39 -13.45 24.45 -5.48
CA ALA A 39 -12.27 24.55 -6.32
C ALA A 39 -12.53 24.08 -7.76
N ILE A 40 -13.26 22.99 -7.94
CA ILE A 40 -13.66 22.46 -9.26
C ILE A 40 -14.53 23.48 -10.00
N LYS A 41 -15.54 24.04 -9.33
CA LYS A 41 -16.39 25.09 -9.90
C LYS A 41 -15.60 26.35 -10.27
N ALA A 42 -14.61 26.72 -9.46
CA ALA A 42 -13.73 27.86 -9.74
C ALA A 42 -12.80 27.66 -10.95
N ARG A 43 -12.59 26.43 -11.40
CA ARG A 43 -11.80 26.09 -12.60
C ARG A 43 -12.66 25.53 -13.74
N GLY A 44 -13.91 25.98 -13.83
CA GLY A 44 -14.81 25.69 -14.96
C GLY A 44 -15.66 24.42 -14.80
N GLY A 45 -15.44 23.60 -13.78
CA GLY A 45 -16.31 22.46 -13.45
C GLY A 45 -16.18 21.23 -14.36
N ALA A 46 -15.41 21.33 -15.44
CA ALA A 46 -15.20 20.27 -16.42
C ALA A 46 -13.72 20.13 -16.78
N CYS A 47 -13.35 18.98 -17.36
CA CYS A 47 -12.03 18.78 -17.93
C CYS A 47 -11.82 19.76 -19.09
N VAL A 48 -10.72 20.52 -19.07
CA VAL A 48 -10.41 21.49 -20.15
C VAL A 48 -10.07 20.83 -21.48
N VAL A 49 -9.59 19.58 -21.47
CA VAL A 49 -9.16 18.85 -22.68
C VAL A 49 -10.37 18.20 -23.37
N CYS A 50 -11.18 17.44 -22.63
CA CYS A 50 -12.24 16.61 -23.20
C CYS A 50 -13.67 16.99 -22.76
N GLY A 51 -13.82 18.01 -21.92
CA GLY A 51 -15.13 18.47 -21.45
C GLY A 51 -15.82 17.58 -20.40
N TYR A 52 -15.16 16.54 -19.88
CA TYR A 52 -15.75 15.65 -18.88
C TYR A 52 -16.21 16.41 -17.62
N ASP A 53 -17.49 16.29 -17.25
CA ASP A 53 -18.11 16.97 -16.10
C ASP A 53 -19.00 16.05 -15.23
N ARG A 54 -19.20 14.79 -15.65
CA ARG A 54 -20.18 13.87 -15.03
C ARG A 54 -19.90 13.52 -13.56
N SER A 55 -18.63 13.50 -13.16
CA SER A 55 -18.25 13.16 -11.79
C SER A 55 -17.03 13.93 -11.32
N TYR A 56 -17.20 14.74 -10.27
CA TYR A 56 -16.11 15.49 -9.65
C TYR A 56 -14.98 14.59 -9.09
N TRP A 57 -15.26 13.29 -8.88
CA TRP A 57 -14.27 12.30 -8.45
C TRP A 57 -13.27 11.96 -9.54
N ALA A 58 -13.67 12.06 -10.81
CA ALA A 58 -12.80 11.74 -11.94
C ALA A 58 -12.01 12.97 -12.44
N LEU A 59 -12.16 14.12 -11.78
CA LEU A 59 -11.43 15.35 -12.07
C LEU A 59 -10.24 15.52 -11.12
N ALA A 60 -9.13 16.01 -11.67
CA ALA A 60 -7.87 16.28 -11.01
C ALA A 60 -7.33 17.68 -11.39
N PHE A 61 -6.54 18.25 -10.49
CA PHE A 61 -5.83 19.50 -10.74
C PHE A 61 -4.42 19.16 -11.21
N HIS A 62 -4.08 19.56 -12.42
CA HIS A 62 -2.74 19.43 -12.99
C HIS A 62 -2.04 20.79 -12.88
N HIS A 63 -0.86 20.84 -12.25
CA HIS A 63 -0.05 22.06 -12.19
C HIS A 63 0.58 22.33 -13.55
N ILE A 64 0.38 23.54 -14.07
CA ILE A 64 0.91 23.93 -15.39
C ILE A 64 2.44 23.98 -15.36
N ASP A 65 2.98 24.51 -14.27
CA ASP A 65 4.41 24.44 -13.96
C ASP A 65 4.58 23.71 -12.61
N PRO A 66 5.14 22.48 -12.60
CA PRO A 66 5.44 21.74 -11.37
C PRO A 66 6.33 22.49 -10.38
N ALA A 67 7.20 23.40 -10.83
CA ALA A 67 8.09 24.17 -9.96
C ALA A 67 7.34 25.22 -9.12
N THR A 68 6.18 25.68 -9.58
CA THR A 68 5.37 26.70 -8.87
C THR A 68 4.44 26.13 -7.80
N LYS A 69 4.37 24.79 -7.70
CA LYS A 69 3.52 24.05 -6.77
C LYS A 69 3.93 24.31 -5.32
N SER A 70 2.99 24.81 -4.52
CA SER A 70 3.21 24.95 -3.08
C SER A 70 2.66 23.77 -2.30
N PHE A 71 1.56 23.15 -2.76
CA PHE A 71 0.99 21.97 -2.11
C PHE A 71 0.00 21.24 -3.01
N HIS A 72 -0.31 19.98 -2.66
CA HIS A 72 -1.34 19.23 -3.36
C HIS A 72 -2.76 19.62 -2.89
N ILE A 73 -3.67 19.87 -3.83
CA ILE A 73 -5.08 20.23 -3.53
C ILE A 73 -5.85 19.04 -2.90
N SER A 74 -5.37 17.80 -3.03
CA SER A 74 -5.96 16.65 -2.36
C SER A 74 -5.31 16.37 -0.99
N GLY A 75 -6.14 16.11 0.03
CA GLY A 75 -5.72 15.50 1.30
C GLY A 75 -5.72 16.41 2.53
N ASN A 76 -5.43 17.70 2.39
CA ASN A 76 -5.25 18.61 3.53
C ASN A 76 -6.39 19.63 3.71
N THR A 77 -6.72 19.94 4.97
CA THR A 77 -7.66 21.01 5.31
C THR A 77 -6.90 22.33 5.33
N ARG A 78 -7.20 23.25 4.41
CA ARG A 78 -6.55 24.56 4.29
C ARG A 78 -7.60 25.67 4.17
N ALA A 79 -7.23 26.89 4.57
CA ALA A 79 -8.07 28.06 4.36
C ALA A 79 -8.33 28.27 2.85
N TRP A 80 -9.55 28.72 2.52
CA TRP A 80 -9.98 28.90 1.13
C TRP A 80 -9.07 29.86 0.35
N THR A 81 -8.52 30.89 1.01
CA THR A 81 -7.59 31.84 0.40
C THR A 81 -6.34 31.16 -0.18
N LYS A 82 -5.72 30.26 0.59
CA LYS A 82 -4.57 29.47 0.14
C LYS A 82 -4.95 28.46 -0.95
N VAL A 83 -6.12 27.81 -0.83
CA VAL A 83 -6.62 26.91 -1.88
C VAL A 83 -6.83 27.67 -3.19
N LYS A 84 -7.41 28.88 -3.11
CA LYS A 84 -7.68 29.75 -4.27
C LYS A 84 -6.38 30.14 -4.99
N SER A 85 -5.33 30.54 -4.25
CA SER A 85 -4.03 30.87 -4.85
C SER A 85 -3.34 29.68 -5.50
N GLU A 86 -3.53 28.47 -4.96
CA GLU A 86 -2.91 27.27 -5.52
C GLU A 86 -3.64 26.78 -6.77
N ILE A 87 -4.98 26.76 -6.79
CA ILE A 87 -5.74 26.32 -7.98
C ILE A 87 -5.57 27.24 -9.19
N GLN A 88 -5.15 28.50 -8.99
CA GLN A 88 -4.81 29.43 -10.07
C GLN A 88 -3.60 28.96 -10.87
N LYS A 89 -2.72 28.16 -10.26
CA LYS A 89 -1.54 27.55 -10.89
C LYS A 89 -1.86 26.20 -11.55
N CYS A 90 -3.11 25.75 -11.45
CA CYS A 90 -3.53 24.43 -11.93
C CYS A 90 -4.57 24.55 -13.04
N THR A 91 -4.55 23.61 -13.98
CA THR A 91 -5.66 23.34 -14.87
C THR A 91 -6.50 22.15 -14.36
N LEU A 92 -7.78 22.13 -14.71
CA LEU A 92 -8.70 21.08 -14.29
C LEU A 92 -8.85 20.06 -15.42
N VAL A 93 -8.46 18.81 -15.18
CA VAL A 93 -8.47 17.73 -16.18
C VAL A 93 -9.08 16.46 -15.61
N CYS A 94 -9.61 15.57 -16.45
CA CYS A 94 -10.01 14.24 -15.98
C CYS A 94 -8.77 13.36 -15.79
N HIS A 95 -8.89 12.27 -15.03
CA HIS A 95 -7.74 11.39 -14.77
C HIS A 95 -7.10 10.79 -16.04
N ASN A 96 -7.87 10.56 -17.11
CA ASN A 96 -7.32 10.04 -18.36
C ASN A 96 -6.47 11.11 -19.07
N CYS A 97 -7.04 12.30 -19.29
CA CYS A 97 -6.29 13.41 -19.89
C CYS A 97 -5.10 13.84 -19.02
N HIS A 98 -5.22 13.75 -17.68
CA HIS A 98 -4.10 13.99 -16.79
C HIS A 98 -2.93 13.03 -17.05
N SER A 99 -3.21 11.74 -17.26
CA SER A 99 -2.20 10.76 -17.64
C SER A 99 -1.63 11.03 -19.03
N GLU A 100 -2.47 11.41 -20.00
CA GLU A 100 -2.04 11.77 -21.36
C GLU A 100 -1.10 12.96 -21.37
N ILE A 101 -1.34 13.96 -20.52
CA ILE A 101 -0.45 15.12 -20.33
C ILE A 101 0.91 14.67 -19.79
N HIS A 102 0.96 13.82 -18.75
CA HIS A 102 2.22 13.29 -18.22
C HIS A 102 2.97 12.41 -19.22
N ALA A 103 2.23 11.74 -20.11
CA ALA A 103 2.81 10.96 -21.20
C ALA A 103 3.25 11.81 -22.41
N GLY A 104 3.08 13.14 -22.34
CA GLY A 104 3.42 14.06 -23.44
C GLY A 104 2.49 13.98 -24.66
N MET A 105 1.40 13.20 -24.58
CA MET A 105 0.44 13.03 -25.67
C MET A 105 -0.49 14.23 -25.85
N VAL A 106 -0.66 15.03 -24.79
CA VAL A 106 -1.45 16.27 -24.82
C VAL A 106 -0.58 17.41 -24.33
N GLN A 107 -0.29 18.37 -25.22
CA GLN A 107 0.44 19.59 -24.89
C GLN A 107 -0.53 20.66 -24.38
N LEU A 108 -0.25 21.23 -23.21
CA LEU A 108 -1.08 22.26 -22.57
C LEU A 108 -0.68 23.70 -22.97
N SER A 109 0.22 23.87 -23.94
CA SER A 109 0.83 25.16 -24.34
C SER A 109 -0.17 26.24 -24.78
N ALA A 110 -1.45 25.90 -24.95
CA ALA A 110 -2.52 26.81 -25.34
C ALA A 110 -3.49 27.24 -24.21
N PHE A 111 -3.28 26.89 -22.93
CA PHE A 111 -4.24 27.20 -21.85
C PHE A 111 -3.84 28.40 -20.99
N ASP A 112 -4.69 29.44 -20.95
CA ASP A 112 -4.53 30.55 -20.02
C ASP A 112 -4.96 30.14 -18.60
N ALA A 113 -3.98 30.09 -17.69
CA ALA A 113 -4.17 29.77 -16.28
C ALA A 113 -5.16 30.71 -15.58
N ALA A 114 -5.22 31.98 -15.96
CA ALA A 114 -6.05 33.00 -15.32
C ALA A 114 -7.54 32.87 -15.70
N THR A 115 -7.83 32.54 -16.96
CA THR A 115 -9.20 32.56 -17.51
C THR A 115 -9.80 31.17 -17.76
N GLY A 116 -8.98 30.11 -17.79
CA GLY A 116 -9.44 28.75 -18.08
C GLY A 116 -9.93 28.57 -19.52
N LYS A 117 -9.55 29.47 -20.43
CA LYS A 117 -9.87 29.42 -21.87
C LYS A 117 -8.62 29.09 -22.69
N ILE A 118 -8.84 28.51 -23.87
CA ILE A 118 -7.80 28.32 -24.89
C ILE A 118 -7.39 29.72 -25.37
N LYS A 119 -6.09 30.04 -25.38
CA LYS A 119 -5.59 31.20 -26.11
C LYS A 119 -5.93 30.95 -27.57
N ALA A 120 -6.81 31.78 -28.13
CA ALA A 120 -6.87 31.89 -29.58
C ALA A 120 -5.43 32.15 -30.07
N ASP A 121 -5.07 31.60 -31.22
CA ASP A 121 -3.78 31.79 -31.89
C ASP A 121 -2.69 30.74 -31.57
N VAL A 122 -2.97 29.47 -31.90
CA VAL A 122 -1.91 28.56 -32.38
C VAL A 122 -2.48 27.71 -33.52
N ALA A 123 -2.46 28.29 -34.72
CA ALA A 123 -2.44 27.54 -35.97
C ALA A 123 -1.01 26.97 -36.14
N ASP A 124 -0.93 25.76 -36.66
CA ASP A 124 0.28 25.00 -36.98
C ASP A 124 1.25 24.64 -35.85
N ALA A 125 1.04 23.44 -35.31
CA ALA A 125 2.15 22.57 -34.95
C ALA A 125 1.93 21.24 -35.67
N THR A 126 2.49 21.14 -36.86
CA THR A 126 2.63 19.91 -37.64
C THR A 126 3.24 18.80 -36.77
N LEU A 127 2.53 17.69 -36.63
CA LEU A 127 3.07 16.44 -36.09
C LEU A 127 4.11 15.86 -37.06
N PRO A 128 5.20 15.25 -36.58
CA PRO A 128 6.10 14.44 -37.41
C PRO A 128 5.37 13.29 -38.12
N ASP A 129 5.75 13.05 -39.37
CA ASP A 129 5.08 12.23 -40.40
C ASP A 129 5.19 10.70 -40.24
N ASP A 130 5.57 10.19 -39.08
CA ASP A 130 5.98 8.79 -38.91
C ASP A 130 5.01 7.96 -38.06
N LEU A 131 3.71 8.10 -38.34
CA LEU A 131 2.64 7.26 -37.77
C LEU A 131 1.88 6.40 -38.78
N GLU A 132 2.56 5.92 -39.81
CA GLU A 132 2.06 4.85 -40.69
C GLU A 132 2.16 3.44 -40.07
N ALA A 133 2.56 3.31 -38.79
CA ALA A 133 2.80 2.02 -38.14
C ALA A 133 1.75 1.54 -37.11
N LEU A 134 0.67 2.29 -36.83
CA LEU A 134 -0.41 1.79 -35.94
C LEU A 134 -1.78 1.96 -36.58
N GLY A 135 -2.28 0.84 -37.10
CA GLY A 135 -3.49 0.71 -37.88
C GLY A 135 -4.73 1.39 -37.29
N ARG A 136 -5.35 2.19 -38.16
CA ARG A 136 -6.80 2.44 -38.32
C ARG A 136 -7.71 1.89 -37.22
N ILE A 137 -8.23 2.79 -36.37
CA ILE A 137 -9.60 2.67 -35.86
C ILE A 137 -10.33 4.02 -35.99
N CYS A 138 -11.01 4.15 -37.13
CA CYS A 138 -12.31 4.80 -37.33
C CYS A 138 -12.45 6.30 -36.93
N THR A 139 -12.06 7.19 -37.84
CA THR A 139 -12.66 8.52 -37.97
C THR A 139 -13.82 8.46 -38.97
N ALA A 140 -15.00 8.92 -38.54
CA ALA A 140 -16.21 9.29 -39.30
C ALA A 140 -17.45 8.43 -38.98
N GLN A 141 -18.14 8.74 -37.86
CA GLN A 141 -19.61 8.56 -37.77
C GLN A 141 -20.33 9.16 -36.53
N THR A 142 -19.75 10.07 -35.74
CA THR A 142 -20.42 10.53 -34.49
C THR A 142 -20.56 12.04 -34.31
N ARG A 143 -20.93 12.78 -35.38
CA ARG A 143 -21.41 14.17 -35.22
C ARG A 143 -22.73 14.55 -35.90
N ALA A 144 -23.44 13.65 -36.58
CA ALA A 144 -24.65 14.02 -37.34
C ALA A 144 -26.00 13.50 -36.80
N SER A 145 -26.11 13.02 -35.55
CA SER A 145 -27.39 12.52 -35.04
C SER A 145 -27.57 12.72 -33.54
N ARG A 146 -27.91 13.92 -33.08
CA ARG A 146 -28.43 14.11 -31.71
C ARG A 146 -29.19 15.43 -31.47
N ARG A 147 -29.97 15.86 -32.45
CA ARG A 147 -31.09 16.79 -32.23
C ARG A 147 -32.27 16.38 -33.10
N LYS A 148 -33.00 15.34 -32.67
CA LYS A 148 -34.42 15.15 -32.95
C LYS A 148 -35.00 14.31 -31.81
N GLY A 149 -36.12 14.77 -31.28
CA GLY A 149 -36.63 14.43 -29.95
C GLY A 149 -36.89 12.94 -29.71
N LEU A 150 -36.82 12.56 -28.44
CA LEU A 150 -37.47 11.37 -27.93
C LEU A 150 -38.27 11.75 -26.68
N SER A 151 -39.52 12.15 -26.90
CA SER A 151 -40.61 11.98 -25.92
C SER A 151 -41.20 10.57 -26.03
N GLY A 152 -40.33 9.56 -26.18
CA GLY A 152 -40.72 8.16 -26.26
C GLY A 152 -40.55 7.50 -24.89
N ARG A 153 -41.64 6.95 -24.35
CA ARG A 153 -41.64 6.12 -23.15
C ARG A 153 -40.73 4.91 -23.41
N VAL A 154 -39.51 4.91 -22.86
CA VAL A 154 -38.54 3.82 -23.05
C VAL A 154 -39.11 2.57 -22.38
N SER A 155 -39.63 1.65 -23.17
CA SER A 155 -39.92 0.28 -22.76
C SER A 155 -38.62 -0.32 -22.21
N LYS A 156 -38.67 -0.84 -20.98
CA LYS A 156 -37.51 -1.44 -20.29
C LYS A 156 -37.01 -2.64 -21.10
N ALA A 157 -36.10 -2.41 -22.05
CA ALA A 157 -35.38 -3.48 -22.72
C ALA A 157 -34.72 -4.36 -21.64
N ARG A 158 -34.98 -5.68 -21.70
CA ARG A 158 -34.33 -6.67 -20.83
C ARG A 158 -32.81 -6.45 -20.95
N ARG A 159 -32.16 -6.01 -19.86
CA ARG A 159 -30.70 -5.87 -19.81
C ARG A 159 -30.06 -7.21 -20.22
N SER A 160 -29.23 -7.20 -21.26
CA SER A 160 -28.40 -8.35 -21.61
C SER A 160 -27.55 -8.76 -20.39
N LYS A 161 -27.40 -10.07 -20.16
CA LYS A 161 -26.61 -10.59 -19.03
C LYS A 161 -25.17 -10.09 -19.18
N ALA A 162 -24.60 -9.55 -18.09
CA ALA A 162 -23.23 -9.06 -18.09
C ALA A 162 -22.24 -10.17 -18.51
N PRO A 163 -21.20 -9.84 -19.31
CA PRO A 163 -20.23 -10.81 -19.78
C PRO A 163 -19.48 -11.47 -18.61
N ARG A 164 -19.15 -12.75 -18.78
CA ARG A 164 -18.32 -13.52 -17.86
C ARG A 164 -16.97 -13.79 -18.54
N TYR A 165 -15.92 -13.80 -17.73
CA TYR A 165 -14.54 -14.01 -18.17
C TYR A 165 -13.97 -15.24 -17.48
N ASP A 166 -13.41 -16.15 -18.26
CA ASP A 166 -12.63 -17.28 -17.79
C ASP A 166 -11.18 -16.83 -17.58
N LYS A 167 -10.64 -17.11 -16.40
CA LYS A 167 -9.32 -16.63 -15.97
C LYS A 167 -8.57 -17.68 -15.18
N ILE A 168 -7.26 -17.51 -15.11
CA ILE A 168 -6.38 -18.32 -14.26
C ILE A 168 -5.94 -17.47 -13.07
N CYS A 169 -5.93 -18.06 -11.88
CA CYS A 169 -5.49 -17.41 -10.65
C CYS A 169 -4.00 -17.03 -10.73
N ALA A 170 -3.68 -15.76 -10.52
CA ALA A 170 -2.32 -15.22 -10.55
C ALA A 170 -1.44 -15.65 -9.36
N LEU A 171 -1.99 -16.40 -8.39
CA LEU A 171 -1.18 -16.95 -7.30
C LEU A 171 -0.44 -18.20 -7.79
N GLU A 172 0.90 -18.16 -7.77
CA GLU A 172 1.79 -19.25 -8.21
C GLU A 172 1.40 -20.62 -7.63
N THR A 173 1.04 -20.67 -6.34
CA THR A 173 0.69 -21.92 -5.66
C THR A 173 -0.76 -22.37 -5.86
N CYS A 174 -1.53 -21.73 -6.75
CA CYS A 174 -2.94 -22.04 -6.95
C CYS A 174 -3.25 -22.39 -8.40
N ALA A 175 -2.90 -21.52 -9.36
CA ALA A 175 -3.14 -21.70 -10.80
C ALA A 175 -4.56 -22.15 -11.21
N ALA A 176 -5.58 -21.98 -10.34
CA ALA A 176 -6.93 -22.46 -10.61
C ALA A 176 -7.64 -21.62 -11.68
N SER A 177 -8.35 -22.28 -12.59
CA SER A 177 -9.28 -21.63 -13.51
C SER A 177 -10.55 -21.15 -12.78
N PHE A 178 -10.99 -19.91 -13.02
CA PHE A 178 -12.16 -19.32 -12.39
C PHE A 178 -12.91 -18.35 -13.31
N VAL A 179 -14.23 -18.24 -13.09
CA VAL A 179 -15.11 -17.38 -13.87
C VAL A 179 -15.47 -16.11 -13.09
N THR A 180 -15.35 -14.94 -13.71
CA THR A 180 -15.59 -13.65 -13.06
C THR A 180 -16.38 -12.69 -13.94
N LYS A 181 -17.13 -11.76 -13.32
CA LYS A 181 -17.75 -10.61 -14.01
C LYS A 181 -16.80 -9.41 -14.11
N ARG A 182 -15.63 -9.47 -13.45
CA ARG A 182 -14.67 -8.36 -13.32
C ARG A 182 -13.46 -8.58 -14.22
N VAL A 183 -13.26 -7.66 -15.17
CA VAL A 183 -12.09 -7.63 -16.06
C VAL A 183 -10.77 -7.50 -15.29
N GLY A 184 -10.76 -6.88 -14.12
CA GLY A 184 -9.56 -6.74 -13.27
C GLY A 184 -9.36 -7.81 -12.18
N ALA A 185 -10.20 -8.85 -12.11
CA ALA A 185 -9.99 -9.90 -11.11
C ALA A 185 -8.78 -10.79 -11.47
N LEU A 186 -7.82 -10.90 -10.56
CA LEU A 186 -6.57 -11.67 -10.72
C LEU A 186 -6.55 -12.97 -9.92
N TYR A 187 -7.36 -13.08 -8.86
CA TYR A 187 -7.35 -14.23 -7.94
C TYR A 187 -8.72 -14.88 -7.90
N CYS A 188 -8.74 -16.22 -7.82
CA CYS A 188 -9.97 -17.01 -7.77
C CYS A 188 -10.77 -16.79 -6.47
N SER A 189 -10.11 -16.42 -5.37
CA SER A 189 -10.70 -16.21 -4.06
C SER A 189 -10.02 -15.08 -3.28
N SER A 190 -10.70 -14.59 -2.24
CA SER A 190 -10.12 -13.65 -1.27
C SER A 190 -8.89 -14.24 -0.57
N GLU A 191 -8.87 -15.56 -0.33
CA GLU A 191 -7.72 -16.24 0.25
C GLU A 191 -6.50 -16.16 -0.65
N CYS A 192 -6.65 -16.36 -1.96
CA CYS A 192 -5.54 -16.25 -2.90
C CYS A 192 -5.01 -14.81 -2.99
N ALA A 193 -5.90 -13.82 -2.95
CA ALA A 193 -5.50 -12.42 -2.86
C ALA A 193 -4.70 -12.15 -1.57
N HIS A 194 -5.18 -12.62 -0.41
CA HIS A 194 -4.46 -12.47 0.86
C HIS A 194 -3.11 -13.20 0.87
N LYS A 195 -3.02 -14.38 0.24
CA LYS A 195 -1.76 -15.12 0.08
C LYS A 195 -0.74 -14.29 -0.70
N ASN A 196 -1.16 -13.62 -1.78
CA ASN A 196 -0.28 -12.77 -2.58
C ASN A 196 0.20 -11.52 -1.84
N THR A 197 -0.60 -10.96 -0.92
CA THR A 197 -0.19 -9.78 -0.14
C THR A 197 0.86 -10.06 0.95
N ARG A 198 1.25 -11.32 1.15
CA ARG A 198 2.22 -11.70 2.19
C ARG A 198 3.62 -11.23 1.81
N ARG A 199 4.26 -10.48 2.72
CA ARG A 199 5.65 -10.02 2.54
C ARG A 199 6.70 -11.13 2.67
N THR A 200 6.40 -12.18 3.43
CA THR A 200 7.34 -13.26 3.74
C THR A 200 6.86 -14.58 3.14
N LYS A 201 7.77 -15.31 2.48
CA LYS A 201 7.49 -16.67 1.99
C LYS A 201 7.31 -17.60 3.18
N ARG A 202 6.07 -18.06 3.38
CA ARG A 202 5.72 -18.94 4.51
C ARG A 202 6.27 -20.35 4.26
N PRO A 203 6.99 -20.97 5.22
CA PRO A 203 7.47 -22.34 5.10
C PRO A 203 6.33 -23.37 5.01
N SER A 204 6.61 -24.55 4.44
CA SER A 204 5.68 -25.70 4.48
C SER A 204 5.47 -26.21 5.91
N LYS A 205 4.43 -27.03 6.11
CA LYS A 205 4.09 -27.61 7.42
C LYS A 205 5.26 -28.45 7.97
N GLU A 206 5.86 -29.30 7.14
CA GLU A 206 6.96 -30.20 7.50
C GLU A 206 8.23 -29.41 7.82
N LYS A 207 8.50 -28.34 7.06
CA LYS A 207 9.65 -27.47 7.31
C LYS A 207 9.48 -26.71 8.62
N LEU A 208 8.29 -26.18 8.89
CA LEU A 208 8.03 -25.45 10.13
C LEU A 208 8.10 -26.37 11.34
N HIS A 209 7.58 -27.59 11.25
CA HIS A 209 7.67 -28.59 12.33
C HIS A 209 9.13 -28.86 12.72
N ARG A 210 9.99 -29.17 11.74
CA ARG A 210 11.43 -29.40 11.96
C ARG A 210 12.11 -28.19 12.60
N LEU A 211 11.75 -26.97 12.20
CA LEU A 211 12.34 -25.76 12.76
C LEU A 211 11.93 -25.54 14.22
N VAL A 212 10.65 -25.71 14.55
CA VAL A 212 10.09 -25.45 15.89
C VAL A 212 10.65 -26.40 16.94
N TRP A 213 11.02 -27.62 16.56
CA TRP A 213 11.66 -28.60 17.44
C TRP A 213 13.18 -28.53 17.44
N LYS A 214 13.79 -27.77 16.51
CA LYS A 214 15.24 -27.56 16.45
C LYS A 214 15.68 -26.24 17.10
N TYR A 215 14.86 -25.19 16.99
CA TYR A 215 15.21 -23.86 17.47
C TYR A 215 14.04 -23.20 18.23
N PRO A 216 14.32 -22.30 19.18
CA PRO A 216 13.28 -21.46 19.80
C PRO A 216 12.52 -20.61 18.78
N THR A 217 11.24 -20.35 19.04
CA THR A 217 10.38 -19.58 18.11
C THR A 217 10.88 -18.15 17.88
N SER A 218 11.57 -17.55 18.85
CA SER A 218 12.18 -16.22 18.73
C SER A 218 13.33 -16.21 17.70
N TYR A 219 14.14 -17.26 17.68
CA TYR A 219 15.23 -17.43 16.71
C TYR A 219 14.68 -17.64 15.30
N ILE A 220 13.68 -18.52 15.16
CA ILE A 220 13.00 -18.76 13.88
C ILE A 220 12.38 -17.47 13.32
N ALA A 221 11.75 -16.68 14.19
CA ALA A 221 11.11 -15.42 13.83
C ALA A 221 12.11 -14.42 13.24
N LYS A 222 13.25 -14.20 13.91
CA LYS A 222 14.34 -13.36 13.40
C LYS A 222 14.83 -13.83 12.03
N ARG A 223 15.11 -15.13 11.89
CA ARG A 223 15.61 -15.72 10.64
C ARG A 223 14.65 -15.57 9.47
N LEU A 224 13.34 -15.64 9.73
CA LEU A 224 12.30 -15.51 8.70
C LEU A 224 11.81 -14.06 8.51
N GLY A 225 12.38 -13.08 9.23
CA GLY A 225 11.97 -11.67 9.15
C GLY A 225 10.54 -11.42 9.65
N VAL A 226 10.05 -12.21 10.60
CA VAL A 226 8.69 -12.12 11.16
C VAL A 226 8.71 -11.97 12.67
N SER A 227 7.55 -11.68 13.27
CA SER A 227 7.40 -11.71 14.73
C SER A 227 7.24 -13.14 15.26
N ASP A 228 7.63 -13.35 16.52
CA ASP A 228 7.42 -14.58 17.29
C ASP A 228 5.94 -15.03 17.29
N ASN A 229 5.03 -14.06 17.42
CA ASN A 229 3.59 -14.26 17.32
C ASN A 229 3.14 -14.73 15.93
N ALA A 230 3.81 -14.29 14.86
CA ALA A 230 3.51 -14.77 13.51
C ALA A 230 3.85 -16.27 13.38
N VAL A 231 5.04 -16.68 13.85
CA VAL A 231 5.42 -18.11 13.91
C VAL A 231 4.40 -18.89 14.74
N GLY A 232 3.95 -18.32 15.87
CA GLY A 232 2.93 -18.97 16.70
C GLY A 232 1.56 -19.13 16.02
N LYS A 233 1.11 -18.14 15.27
CA LYS A 233 -0.11 -18.28 14.44
C LYS A 233 0.07 -19.34 13.37
N TRP A 234 1.26 -19.47 12.79
CA TRP A 234 1.54 -20.48 11.78
C TRP A 234 1.49 -21.89 12.36
N CYS A 235 2.07 -22.13 13.54
CA CYS A 235 1.98 -23.42 14.23
C CYS A 235 0.54 -23.81 14.50
N ARG A 236 -0.30 -22.89 15.00
CA ARG A 236 -1.73 -23.13 15.25
C ARG A 236 -2.47 -23.50 13.97
N GLN A 237 -2.22 -22.76 12.89
CA GLN A 237 -2.89 -23.01 11.61
C GLN A 237 -2.45 -24.33 10.95
N TYR A 238 -1.21 -24.79 11.21
CA TYR A 238 -0.71 -26.05 10.69
C TYR A 238 -0.91 -27.23 11.65
N GLU A 239 -1.52 -26.99 12.81
CA GLU A 239 -1.71 -28.00 13.86
C GLU A 239 -0.36 -28.64 14.24
N ILE A 240 0.65 -27.80 14.45
CA ILE A 240 1.97 -28.22 14.90
C ILE A 240 2.03 -28.02 16.40
N ASP A 241 2.21 -29.12 17.12
CA ASP A 241 2.46 -29.08 18.55
C ASP A 241 3.81 -28.44 18.82
N LYS A 242 3.75 -27.43 19.68
CA LYS A 242 4.95 -26.73 20.13
C LYS A 242 5.54 -27.47 21.33
N PRO A 243 6.86 -27.43 21.50
CA PRO A 243 7.47 -27.90 22.73
C PRO A 243 6.84 -27.20 23.94
N PRO A 244 6.62 -27.93 25.06
CA PRO A 244 5.93 -27.40 26.23
C PRO A 244 6.68 -26.20 26.81
N ARG A 245 5.94 -25.35 27.55
CA ARG A 245 6.54 -24.20 28.23
C ARG A 245 7.70 -24.68 29.12
N GLY A 246 8.84 -24.03 28.99
CA GLY A 246 10.06 -24.42 29.72
C GLY A 246 10.90 -25.51 29.06
N TYR A 247 10.47 -26.17 27.98
CA TYR A 247 11.29 -27.16 27.24
C TYR A 247 12.66 -26.59 26.84
N TRP A 248 12.67 -25.44 26.17
CA TRP A 248 13.92 -24.74 25.80
C TRP A 248 14.66 -24.15 27.00
N ALA A 249 14.00 -23.95 28.15
CA ALA A 249 14.69 -23.56 29.37
C ALA A 249 15.43 -24.74 29.99
N LYS A 250 14.80 -25.92 30.03
CA LYS A 250 15.41 -27.18 30.47
C LYS A 250 16.57 -27.59 29.58
N GLN A 251 16.43 -27.47 28.26
CA GLN A 251 17.55 -27.74 27.35
C GLN A 251 18.72 -26.78 27.55
N ARG A 252 18.46 -25.48 27.78
CA ARG A 252 19.54 -24.53 28.12
C ARG A 252 20.23 -24.86 29.44
N ALA A 253 19.49 -25.36 30.42
CA ALA A 253 20.07 -25.80 31.70
C ALA A 253 20.83 -27.13 31.59
N ALA A 254 20.56 -27.92 30.54
CA ALA A 254 21.27 -29.18 30.26
C ALA A 254 22.55 -28.99 29.44
N VAL A 255 22.77 -27.80 28.86
CA VAL A 255 24.05 -27.49 28.21
C VAL A 255 25.08 -27.27 29.30
N GLU A 256 26.16 -28.04 29.25
CA GLU A 256 27.29 -27.87 30.15
C GLU A 256 27.86 -26.46 29.95
N ARG A 257 27.88 -25.71 31.05
CA ARG A 257 28.31 -24.32 31.03
C ARG A 257 29.84 -24.29 30.95
N PRO A 258 30.43 -23.54 30.00
CA PRO A 258 31.89 -23.39 29.93
C PRO A 258 32.43 -22.79 31.22
N ARG A 259 33.68 -23.11 31.53
CA ARG A 259 34.34 -22.53 32.72
C ARG A 259 34.51 -21.01 32.54
N GLN A 260 34.72 -20.30 33.65
CA GLN A 260 34.80 -18.84 33.64
C GLN A 260 35.96 -18.33 32.76
N ASP A 261 37.12 -18.95 32.88
CA ASP A 261 38.33 -18.68 32.10
C ASP A 261 38.13 -18.96 30.60
N GLU A 262 37.52 -20.09 30.27
CA GLU A 262 37.17 -20.46 28.90
C GLU A 262 36.22 -19.44 28.26
N LEU A 263 35.14 -19.08 28.97
CA LEU A 263 34.17 -18.11 28.45
C LEU A 263 34.77 -16.71 28.30
N GLN A 264 35.63 -16.29 29.22
CA GLN A 264 36.37 -15.02 29.12
C GLN A 264 37.20 -15.01 27.83
N MET A 265 37.96 -16.07 27.55
CA MET A 265 38.76 -16.15 26.32
C MET A 265 37.88 -16.10 25.07
N LEU A 266 36.80 -16.88 25.04
CA LEU A 266 35.91 -16.96 23.88
C LEU A 266 35.26 -15.61 23.54
N VAL A 267 34.78 -14.87 24.54
CA VAL A 267 34.12 -13.56 24.36
C VAL A 267 35.04 -12.52 23.71
N TRP A 268 36.35 -12.64 23.92
CA TRP A 268 37.37 -11.76 23.34
C TRP A 268 37.99 -12.28 22.03
N GLN A 269 37.68 -13.52 21.63
CA GLN A 269 38.12 -14.12 20.37
C GLN A 269 37.02 -14.18 19.31
N LEU A 270 35.75 -14.24 19.74
CA LEU A 270 34.61 -14.50 18.89
C LEU A 270 33.41 -13.59 19.21
N PRO A 271 32.66 -13.14 18.19
CA PRO A 271 31.35 -12.54 18.41
C PRO A 271 30.41 -13.50 19.16
N ILE A 272 29.62 -12.97 20.10
CA ILE A 272 28.67 -13.75 20.94
C ILE A 272 27.69 -14.60 20.13
N VAL A 273 27.36 -14.21 18.90
CA VAL A 273 26.54 -15.03 17.98
C VAL A 273 27.21 -16.37 17.64
N HIS A 274 28.52 -16.37 17.40
CA HIS A 274 29.27 -17.58 17.06
C HIS A 274 29.53 -18.45 18.28
N ILE A 275 29.79 -17.84 19.44
CA ILE A 275 29.86 -18.56 20.72
C ILE A 275 28.53 -19.27 21.00
N ALA A 276 27.41 -18.56 20.78
CA ALA A 276 26.08 -19.13 20.95
C ALA A 276 25.84 -20.32 19.99
N ASP A 277 26.27 -20.19 18.73
CA ASP A 277 26.18 -21.28 17.75
C ASP A 277 27.07 -22.49 18.14
N HIS A 278 28.28 -22.26 18.68
CA HIS A 278 29.20 -23.31 19.14
C HIS A 278 28.57 -24.17 20.25
N PHE A 279 28.02 -23.53 21.28
CA PHE A 279 27.34 -24.25 22.39
C PHE A 279 25.89 -24.65 22.06
N GLY A 280 25.39 -24.35 20.86
CA GLY A 280 24.01 -24.64 20.46
C GLY A 280 22.95 -23.92 21.30
N VAL A 281 23.28 -22.75 21.86
CA VAL A 281 22.40 -21.94 22.72
C VAL A 281 22.00 -20.63 22.03
N ALA A 282 21.09 -19.87 22.65
CA ALA A 282 20.77 -18.53 22.19
C ALA A 282 21.81 -17.51 22.68
N GLU A 283 22.06 -16.43 21.92
CA GLU A 283 22.94 -15.31 22.34
C GLU A 283 22.61 -14.78 23.74
N SER A 284 21.32 -14.74 24.10
CA SER A 284 20.86 -14.28 25.42
C SER A 284 21.37 -15.16 26.56
N THR A 285 21.60 -16.45 26.30
CA THR A 285 22.12 -17.41 27.27
C THR A 285 23.60 -17.13 27.53
N VAL A 286 24.39 -16.92 26.47
CA VAL A 286 25.81 -16.54 26.58
C VAL A 286 25.96 -15.20 27.33
N ARG A 287 25.11 -14.21 27.03
CA ARG A 287 25.05 -12.94 27.81
C ARG A 287 24.59 -13.13 29.25
N GLY A 288 23.84 -14.19 29.54
CA GLY A 288 23.51 -14.60 30.91
C GLY A 288 24.76 -15.12 31.62
N TRP A 289 25.47 -16.06 31.01
CA TRP A 289 26.71 -16.61 31.56
C TRP A 289 27.77 -15.54 31.82
N CYS A 290 27.93 -14.57 30.91
CA CYS A 290 28.88 -13.46 31.10
C CYS A 290 28.52 -12.63 32.35
N ARG A 291 27.23 -12.32 32.57
CA ARG A 291 26.77 -11.58 33.75
C ARG A 291 26.94 -12.38 35.03
N ASP A 292 26.63 -13.67 34.99
CA ASP A 292 26.75 -14.57 36.14
C ASP A 292 28.21 -14.78 36.58
N TYR A 293 29.17 -14.71 35.64
CA TYR A 293 30.60 -14.81 35.91
C TYR A 293 31.31 -13.45 36.03
N ASP A 294 30.58 -12.35 35.96
CA ASP A 294 31.13 -10.98 35.97
C ASP A 294 32.23 -10.76 34.90
N ILE A 295 31.99 -11.29 33.70
CA ILE A 295 32.91 -11.20 32.55
C ILE A 295 32.58 -9.95 31.74
N ASP A 296 33.58 -9.08 31.58
CA ASP A 296 33.50 -7.93 30.68
C ASP A 296 33.35 -8.36 29.22
N THR A 297 32.30 -7.87 28.57
CA THR A 297 32.03 -8.13 27.15
C THR A 297 32.42 -6.92 26.29
N PRO A 298 32.99 -7.12 25.10
CA PRO A 298 33.34 -6.03 24.20
C PRO A 298 32.15 -5.11 23.86
N GLU A 299 32.42 -3.81 23.77
CA GLU A 299 31.40 -2.80 23.47
C GLU A 299 30.69 -3.02 22.12
N SER A 300 29.52 -2.39 21.97
CA SER A 300 28.76 -2.45 20.72
C SER A 300 29.59 -1.90 19.56
N GLY A 301 29.88 -2.75 18.56
CA GLY A 301 30.71 -2.39 17.42
C GLY A 301 32.18 -2.80 17.52
N TYR A 302 32.64 -3.36 18.64
CA TYR A 302 34.02 -3.85 18.79
C TYR A 302 34.43 -4.84 17.68
N TRP A 303 33.52 -5.74 17.30
CA TRP A 303 33.73 -6.76 16.27
C TRP A 303 33.47 -6.26 14.83
N SER A 304 33.08 -4.99 14.66
CA SER A 304 32.83 -4.44 13.33
C SER A 304 34.16 -4.21 12.59
N GLY A 305 34.38 -4.97 11.51
CA GLY A 305 35.57 -4.83 10.66
C GLY A 305 36.84 -5.50 11.19
N ARG A 306 36.75 -6.32 12.25
CA ARG A 306 37.86 -7.14 12.74
C ARG A 306 37.74 -8.57 12.26
N GLU A 307 38.88 -9.20 11.99
CA GLU A 307 38.98 -10.64 11.77
C GLU A 307 38.87 -11.37 13.12
N TYR A 308 38.20 -12.52 13.12
CA TYR A 308 38.06 -13.39 14.28
C TYR A 308 38.29 -14.84 13.83
N SER A 309 38.80 -15.68 14.73
CA SER A 309 39.02 -17.10 14.43
C SER A 309 37.67 -17.75 14.09
N THR A 310 37.54 -18.45 12.97
CA THR A 310 36.32 -19.23 12.67
C THR A 310 36.31 -20.62 13.32
N THR A 311 37.39 -20.97 13.99
CA THR A 311 37.61 -22.25 14.68
C THR A 311 37.65 -21.99 16.18
N VAL A 312 36.72 -22.65 16.89
CA VAL A 312 36.64 -22.72 18.35
C VAL A 312 37.25 -24.04 18.80
#